data_AF-A0A426U5X1-F1
#
_entry.id   AF-A0A426U5X1-F1
#
_cell.length_a   1.000
_cell.length_b   1.000
_cell.length_c   1.000
_cell.angle_alpha   90.00
_cell.angle_beta   90.00
_cell.angle_gamma   90.00
#
_symmetry.space_group_name_H-M   'P 1'
#
loop_
_entity.id
_entity.type
_entity.pdbx_description
1 polymer ?
#
loop_
_entity_poly.entity_id
_entity_poly.type
_entity_poly.pdbx_seq_one_letter_code
_entity_poly.pdbx_strand_id
1 'polypeptide(L)'
;MLLSELGSYLAPSGHAPAGTKRLSNLLRSPKWEACLLADWLWQQAIERVTALRAAGQEALLVWDDSVLEKSESDHHPDLCSVRSSKARRLTRIRKGFFHPPVTGRPISVAGLHWVGLLVVGLAGPPTVAAMQWWTKRGPHATDHKTVMGLLLARARQQWGRQVRHVWDRGFAGTPWLNQVLETNLRFVLRWPKRYMLLDPWGERRKTWEIARGKRAWSTRQLYDPKRKAHQTVGVLAISVTHPEHARPLWLVVARRKGGKEPWYLLTSDPIRTADDAWAVVIAYARRWQIEQTWRYHKSELGCESPRVWAWERREKFLLMLTLVYAFLLSLLARSCDALREACLRWGCHRTGTRSRLVAAPLYRLRAALSRLLGDHPGTPLKPSLNSG
;
A
#
# COMPACT_ATOMS: atom_id res chain seq x y z
N MET A 1 7.00 21.65 -3.68
CA MET A 1 5.70 21.99 -4.28
C MET A 1 4.81 22.71 -3.30
N LEU A 2 4.70 24.04 -3.48
CA LEU A 2 3.76 24.89 -2.76
C LEU A 2 2.39 24.86 -3.48
N LEU A 3 1.31 25.20 -2.78
CA LEU A 3 -0.02 25.37 -3.43
C LEU A 3 0.05 26.38 -4.60
N SER A 4 0.96 27.34 -4.54
CA SER A 4 1.23 28.31 -5.61
C SER A 4 1.74 27.65 -6.91
N GLU A 5 2.61 26.66 -6.79
CA GLU A 5 3.13 25.90 -7.93
C GLU A 5 2.03 25.05 -8.57
N LEU A 6 1.11 24.49 -7.79
CA LEU A 6 -0.08 23.83 -8.34
C LEU A 6 -1.02 24.84 -9.02
N GLY A 7 -1.15 26.03 -8.45
CA GLY A 7 -1.95 27.13 -9.00
C GLY A 7 -1.49 27.57 -10.38
N SER A 8 -0.18 27.59 -10.66
CA SER A 8 0.37 27.95 -11.98
C SER A 8 0.08 26.92 -13.08
N TYR A 9 -0.37 25.71 -12.74
CA TYR A 9 -0.87 24.75 -13.74
C TYR A 9 -2.37 24.94 -14.05
N LEU A 10 -3.12 25.68 -13.23
CA LEU A 10 -4.56 25.89 -13.40
C LEU A 10 -4.92 27.22 -14.09
N ALA A 11 -3.94 28.13 -14.19
CA ALA A 11 -4.07 29.41 -14.87
C ALA A 11 -2.72 29.76 -15.50
N PRO A 12 -2.68 30.54 -16.60
CA PRO A 12 -1.44 31.01 -17.19
C PRO A 12 -0.50 31.62 -16.15
N SER A 13 0.81 31.59 -16.39
CA SER A 13 1.84 32.01 -15.42
C SER A 13 1.61 33.42 -14.83
N GLY A 14 1.08 34.37 -15.62
CA GLY A 14 0.70 35.71 -15.16
C GLY A 14 -0.53 35.78 -14.22
N HIS A 15 -1.28 34.69 -14.09
CA HIS A 15 -2.48 34.55 -13.24
C HIS A 15 -2.38 33.38 -12.25
N ALA A 16 -1.18 32.87 -11.97
CA ALA A 16 -0.95 31.82 -10.98
C ALA A 16 -1.60 32.08 -9.58
N PRO A 17 -1.69 33.33 -9.07
CA PRO A 17 -2.45 33.63 -7.86
C PRO A 17 -3.94 33.25 -7.97
N ALA A 18 -4.56 33.47 -9.13
CA ALA A 18 -5.96 33.10 -9.37
C ALA A 18 -6.15 31.58 -9.36
N GLY A 19 -5.24 30.82 -9.99
CA GLY A 19 -5.24 29.35 -9.93
C GLY A 19 -5.08 28.83 -8.49
N THR A 20 -4.18 29.44 -7.72
CA THR A 20 -3.99 29.13 -6.29
C THR A 20 -5.26 29.41 -5.48
N LYS A 21 -5.91 30.55 -5.74
CA LYS A 21 -7.18 30.93 -5.10
C LYS A 21 -8.28 29.93 -5.43
N ARG A 22 -8.39 29.47 -6.69
CA ARG A 22 -9.36 28.44 -7.11
C ARG A 22 -9.15 27.13 -6.36
N LEU A 23 -7.92 26.61 -6.32
CA LEU A 23 -7.62 25.37 -5.60
C LEU A 23 -7.87 25.52 -4.08
N SER A 24 -7.47 26.66 -3.50
CA SER A 24 -7.73 26.97 -2.10
C SER A 24 -9.23 27.07 -1.79
N ASN A 25 -10.02 27.67 -2.67
CA ASN A 25 -11.48 27.75 -2.54
C ASN A 25 -12.13 26.36 -2.66
N LEU A 26 -11.65 25.51 -3.58
CA LEU A 26 -12.11 24.12 -3.69
C LEU A 26 -11.90 23.37 -2.36
N LEU A 27 -10.69 23.42 -1.79
CA LEU A 27 -10.38 22.73 -0.53
C LEU A 27 -11.14 23.31 0.67
N ARG A 28 -11.42 24.63 0.66
CA ARG A 28 -12.19 25.32 1.71
C ARG A 28 -13.71 25.15 1.58
N SER A 29 -14.21 24.71 0.43
CA SER A 29 -15.63 24.66 0.18
C SER A 29 -16.33 23.69 1.14
N PRO A 30 -17.40 24.12 1.84
CA PRO A 30 -18.23 23.24 2.67
C PRO A 30 -19.18 22.38 1.82
N LYS A 31 -19.27 22.62 0.51
CA LYS A 31 -20.17 21.89 -0.40
C LYS A 31 -19.76 20.43 -0.67
N TRP A 32 -18.59 20.02 -0.19
CA TRP A 32 -18.11 18.65 -0.32
C TRP A 32 -17.15 18.31 0.80
N GLU A 33 -17.02 17.02 1.10
CA GLU A 33 -16.18 16.48 2.17
C GLU A 33 -15.22 15.42 1.64
N ALA A 34 -14.16 15.16 2.40
CA ALA A 34 -13.18 14.12 2.11
C ALA A 34 -13.84 12.73 1.94
N CYS A 35 -14.89 12.44 2.73
CA CYS A 35 -15.61 11.17 2.70
C CYS A 35 -16.13 10.81 1.30
N LEU A 36 -16.54 11.80 0.49
CA LEU A 36 -16.99 11.58 -0.90
C LEU A 36 -15.95 10.79 -1.71
N LEU A 37 -14.67 11.17 -1.61
CA LEU A 37 -13.59 10.50 -2.33
C LEU A 37 -13.23 9.16 -1.67
N ALA A 38 -13.26 9.09 -0.34
CA ALA A 38 -13.01 7.84 0.38
C ALA A 38 -14.05 6.77 0.04
N ASP A 39 -15.32 7.14 -0.04
CA ASP A 39 -16.43 6.24 -0.36
C ASP A 39 -16.42 5.84 -1.84
N TRP A 40 -16.08 6.76 -2.74
CA TRP A 40 -15.85 6.40 -4.14
C TRP A 40 -14.73 5.35 -4.28
N LEU A 41 -13.57 5.55 -3.60
CA LEU A 41 -12.48 4.57 -3.61
C LEU A 41 -12.93 3.21 -3.04
N TRP A 42 -13.69 3.23 -1.96
CA TRP A 42 -14.24 2.02 -1.36
C TRP A 42 -15.19 1.29 -2.31
N GLN A 43 -16.06 2.02 -3.01
CA GLN A 43 -16.97 1.46 -4.01
C GLN A 43 -16.21 0.81 -5.17
N GLN A 44 -15.14 1.45 -5.67
CA GLN A 44 -14.27 0.85 -6.69
C GLN A 44 -13.61 -0.45 -6.19
N ALA A 45 -13.26 -0.52 -4.91
CA ALA A 45 -12.75 -1.76 -4.31
C ALA A 45 -13.82 -2.85 -4.18
N ILE A 46 -15.08 -2.50 -3.89
CA ILE A 46 -16.21 -3.44 -3.89
C ILE A 46 -16.41 -4.04 -5.27
N GLU A 47 -16.46 -3.20 -6.31
CA GLU A 47 -16.58 -3.63 -7.71
C GLU A 47 -15.41 -4.54 -8.09
N ARG A 48 -14.19 -4.20 -7.66
CA ARG A 48 -13.00 -5.01 -7.92
C ARG A 48 -13.09 -6.40 -7.29
N VAL A 49 -13.49 -6.50 -6.02
CA VAL A 49 -13.67 -7.80 -5.34
C VAL A 49 -14.75 -8.62 -6.07
N THR A 50 -15.89 -7.99 -6.39
CA THR A 50 -16.98 -8.63 -7.13
C THR A 50 -16.51 -9.19 -8.47
N ALA A 51 -15.77 -8.40 -9.25
CA ALA A 51 -15.23 -8.81 -10.54
C ALA A 51 -14.20 -9.96 -10.42
N LEU A 52 -13.31 -9.91 -9.43
CA LEU A 52 -12.35 -11.00 -9.18
C LEU A 52 -13.08 -12.31 -8.85
N ARG A 53 -14.11 -12.26 -7.99
CA ARG A 53 -14.89 -13.43 -7.62
C ARG A 53 -15.71 -13.98 -8.78
N ALA A 54 -16.35 -13.12 -9.56
CA ALA A 54 -17.07 -13.53 -10.77
C ALA A 54 -16.15 -14.25 -11.76
N ALA A 55 -14.87 -13.87 -11.82
CA ALA A 55 -13.85 -14.54 -12.63
C ALA A 55 -13.21 -15.78 -11.95
N GLY A 56 -13.72 -16.23 -10.80
CA GLY A 56 -13.15 -17.37 -10.05
C GLY A 56 -11.75 -17.09 -9.46
N GLN A 57 -11.36 -15.82 -9.35
CA GLN A 57 -10.05 -15.42 -8.85
C GLN A 57 -10.09 -15.07 -7.36
N GLU A 58 -9.00 -15.38 -6.66
CA GLU A 58 -8.82 -14.98 -5.26
C GLU A 58 -8.65 -13.45 -5.16
N ALA A 59 -9.43 -12.83 -4.28
CA ALA A 59 -9.31 -11.42 -3.93
C ALA A 59 -8.50 -11.27 -2.63
N LEU A 60 -7.40 -10.52 -2.70
CA LEU A 60 -6.53 -10.24 -1.56
C LEU A 60 -6.73 -8.80 -1.11
N LEU A 61 -6.87 -8.60 0.20
CA LEU A 61 -6.87 -7.27 0.81
C LEU A 61 -5.52 -7.05 1.49
N VAL A 62 -4.67 -6.23 0.88
CA VAL A 62 -3.33 -5.93 1.39
C VAL A 62 -3.39 -4.71 2.29
N TRP A 63 -2.80 -4.85 3.48
CA TRP A 63 -2.71 -3.79 4.49
C TRP A 63 -1.26 -3.44 4.74
N ASP A 64 -0.98 -2.15 4.92
CA ASP A 64 0.33 -1.69 5.36
C ASP A 64 0.23 -0.29 5.95
N ASP A 65 1.25 0.06 6.72
CA ASP A 65 1.39 1.37 7.34
C ASP A 65 2.52 2.14 6.69
N SER A 66 2.34 3.45 6.61
CA SER A 66 3.36 4.42 6.24
C SER A 66 3.27 5.64 7.15
N VAL A 67 4.07 6.64 6.84
CA VAL A 67 4.03 7.94 7.51
C VAL A 67 4.05 9.02 6.44
N LEU A 68 3.33 10.12 6.65
CA LEU A 68 3.46 11.33 5.87
C LEU A 68 4.44 12.26 6.60
N GLU A 69 5.68 12.35 6.11
CA GLU A 69 6.71 13.19 6.74
C GLU A 69 6.46 14.68 6.39
N LYS A 70 6.49 15.56 7.40
CA LYS A 70 6.38 17.02 7.30
C LYS A 70 7.55 17.68 8.04
N SER A 71 8.78 17.36 7.61
CA SER A 71 10.02 17.73 8.29
C SER A 71 10.25 19.23 8.46
N GLU A 72 9.62 20.07 7.64
CA GLU A 72 9.78 21.53 7.67
C GLU A 72 8.68 22.22 8.50
N SER A 73 7.91 21.49 9.29
CA SER A 73 6.79 22.02 10.08
C SER A 73 6.99 21.76 11.57
N ASP A 74 7.35 22.79 12.32
CA ASP A 74 7.69 22.64 13.75
C ASP A 74 6.49 22.84 14.70
N HIS A 75 5.51 23.67 14.32
CA HIS A 75 4.42 24.08 15.21
C HIS A 75 3.03 23.88 14.57
N HIS A 76 2.60 22.64 14.41
CA HIS A 76 1.21 22.33 14.04
C HIS A 76 0.57 21.38 15.05
N PRO A 77 -0.60 21.72 15.62
CA PRO A 77 -1.22 20.93 16.70
C PRO A 77 -1.56 19.49 16.26
N ASP A 78 -1.93 19.31 14.98
CA ASP A 78 -2.28 17.98 14.45
C ASP A 78 -1.08 17.16 13.95
N LEU A 79 0.15 17.67 13.98
CA LEU A 79 1.33 16.89 13.57
C LEU A 79 1.95 16.22 14.79
N CYS A 80 2.14 14.90 14.71
CA CYS A 80 2.80 14.12 15.74
C CYS A 80 4.21 13.70 15.33
N SER A 81 4.97 13.15 16.27
CA SER A 81 6.29 12.59 16.00
C SER A 81 6.16 11.27 15.23
N VAL A 82 6.76 11.20 14.04
CA VAL A 82 6.80 10.01 13.19
C VAL A 82 8.24 9.62 12.86
N ARG A 83 8.53 8.31 12.79
CA ARG A 83 9.88 7.81 12.48
C ARG A 83 10.22 8.07 11.01
N SER A 84 11.25 8.87 10.75
CA SER A 84 11.67 9.22 9.38
C SER A 84 12.55 8.14 8.77
N SER A 85 12.05 7.52 7.71
CA SER A 85 12.83 6.56 6.92
C SER A 85 13.84 7.28 6.01
N LYS A 86 13.51 8.51 5.60
CA LYS A 86 14.35 9.40 4.77
C LYS A 86 15.57 9.86 5.56
N ALA A 87 15.39 10.41 6.76
CA ALA A 87 16.49 10.85 7.61
C ALA A 87 17.41 9.69 7.99
N ARG A 88 16.85 8.53 8.38
CA ARG A 88 17.64 7.31 8.65
C ARG A 88 18.44 6.84 7.44
N ARG A 89 17.98 7.10 6.21
CA ARG A 89 18.76 6.76 5.01
C ARG A 89 19.92 7.73 4.81
N LEU A 90 19.76 9.00 5.16
CA LEU A 90 20.80 10.03 5.06
C LEU A 90 21.93 9.80 6.08
N THR A 91 21.69 9.07 7.17
CA THR A 91 22.77 8.66 8.09
C THR A 91 23.63 7.51 7.59
N ARG A 92 23.27 6.86 6.48
CA ARG A 92 24.08 5.79 5.88
C ARG A 92 25.27 6.40 5.15
N ILE A 93 26.46 6.12 5.66
CA ILE A 93 27.70 6.48 4.98
C ILE A 93 27.87 5.66 3.70
N ARG A 94 28.29 6.30 2.60
CA ARG A 94 28.86 5.59 1.44
C ARG A 94 30.27 5.10 1.76
N LYS A 95 30.66 3.95 1.20
CA LYS A 95 32.04 3.43 1.33
C LYS A 95 33.06 4.52 0.94
N GLY A 96 34.01 4.83 1.81
CA GLY A 96 35.06 5.84 1.59
C GLY A 96 34.85 7.19 2.29
N PHE A 97 33.70 7.43 2.95
CA PHE A 97 33.51 8.60 3.82
C PHE A 97 33.72 8.19 5.27
N PHE A 98 34.35 9.06 6.06
CA PHE A 98 34.63 8.86 7.49
C PHE A 98 33.81 9.89 8.28
N HIS A 99 33.21 9.47 9.40
CA HIS A 99 32.22 10.18 10.25
C HIS A 99 30.74 9.99 9.90
N PRO A 100 30.04 9.02 10.52
CA PRO A 100 28.58 8.98 10.48
C PRO A 100 27.99 10.05 11.42
N PRO A 101 26.86 10.69 11.06
CA PRO A 101 25.99 11.29 12.07
C PRO A 101 25.47 10.22 13.04
N VAL A 102 25.11 10.61 14.27
CA VAL A 102 24.66 9.75 15.38
C VAL A 102 23.95 8.48 14.89
N THR A 103 24.58 7.33 15.11
CA THR A 103 24.05 6.02 14.72
C THR A 103 23.28 5.39 15.88
N GLY A 104 22.24 4.61 15.57
CA GLY A 104 21.54 3.78 16.56
C GLY A 104 20.24 4.34 17.15
N ARG A 105 19.99 5.66 17.11
CA ARG A 105 18.71 6.24 17.56
C ARG A 105 17.72 6.42 16.41
N PRO A 106 16.42 6.09 16.59
CA PRO A 106 15.39 6.43 15.61
C PRO A 106 15.30 7.95 15.43
N ILE A 107 15.47 8.43 14.19
CA ILE A 107 15.23 9.83 13.86
C ILE A 107 13.74 10.01 13.63
N SER A 108 13.14 10.99 14.31
CA SER A 108 11.73 11.32 14.15
C SER A 108 11.57 12.76 13.66
N VAL A 109 10.51 13.00 12.90
CA VAL A 109 10.14 14.30 12.34
C VAL A 109 8.65 14.52 12.60
N ALA A 110 8.17 15.76 12.46
CA ALA A 110 6.74 16.03 12.46
C ALA A 110 6.06 15.34 11.26
N GLY A 111 4.85 14.82 11.45
CA GLY A 111 4.12 14.15 10.39
C GLY A 111 2.79 13.54 10.85
N LEU A 112 2.23 12.70 9.99
CA LEU A 112 1.04 11.90 10.26
C LEU A 112 1.35 10.42 10.07
N HIS A 113 0.69 9.57 10.84
CA HIS A 113 0.61 8.17 10.52
C HIS A 113 -0.36 7.95 9.35
N TRP A 114 -0.13 6.90 8.57
CA TRP A 114 -0.89 6.62 7.36
C TRP A 114 -1.15 5.12 7.23
N VAL A 115 -2.41 4.72 7.15
CA VAL A 115 -2.82 3.33 6.86
C VAL A 115 -3.36 3.26 5.45
N GLY A 116 -3.05 2.19 4.70
CA GLY A 116 -3.65 1.96 3.39
C GLY A 116 -4.08 0.52 3.17
N LEU A 117 -5.16 0.39 2.39
CA LEU A 117 -5.76 -0.88 1.99
C LEU A 117 -5.82 -0.93 0.47
N LEU A 118 -5.30 -2.02 -0.10
CA LEU A 118 -5.38 -2.29 -1.54
C LEU A 118 -6.08 -3.62 -1.78
N VAL A 119 -7.06 -3.65 -2.70
CA VAL A 119 -7.59 -4.89 -3.26
C VAL A 119 -6.72 -5.30 -4.44
N VAL A 120 -6.21 -6.53 -4.39
CA VAL A 120 -5.36 -7.09 -5.45
C VAL A 120 -5.82 -8.51 -5.80
N GLY A 121 -5.81 -8.83 -7.09
CA GLY A 121 -5.89 -10.23 -7.54
C GLY A 121 -4.50 -10.88 -7.52
N LEU A 122 -4.43 -12.15 -7.93
CA LEU A 122 -3.15 -12.85 -8.18
C LEU A 122 -2.39 -12.27 -9.39
N ALA A 123 -3.11 -11.62 -10.30
CA ALA A 123 -2.61 -10.91 -11.48
C ALA A 123 -3.26 -9.52 -11.61
N GLY A 124 -2.70 -8.68 -12.48
CA GLY A 124 -3.23 -7.34 -12.76
C GLY A 124 -2.87 -6.25 -11.73
N PRO A 125 -3.34 -5.01 -11.96
CA PRO A 125 -3.06 -3.87 -11.10
C PRO A 125 -3.84 -3.92 -9.77
N PRO A 126 -3.35 -3.22 -8.73
CA PRO A 126 -4.11 -3.00 -7.50
C PRO A 126 -5.26 -2.00 -7.71
N THR A 127 -6.26 -2.08 -6.84
CA THR A 127 -7.30 -1.05 -6.65
C THR A 127 -7.19 -0.51 -5.24
N VAL A 128 -7.19 0.81 -5.06
CA VAL A 128 -7.15 1.42 -3.72
C VAL A 128 -8.51 1.28 -3.06
N ALA A 129 -8.54 0.73 -1.85
CA ALA A 129 -9.76 0.69 -1.04
C ALA A 129 -9.81 1.82 -0.02
N ALA A 130 -8.70 2.10 0.67
CA ALA A 130 -8.63 3.18 1.65
C ALA A 130 -7.22 3.76 1.77
N MET A 131 -7.15 5.06 2.04
CA MET A 131 -5.98 5.79 2.48
C MET A 131 -6.40 6.68 3.65
N GLN A 132 -5.93 6.36 4.87
CA GLN A 132 -6.35 7.06 6.07
C GLN A 132 -5.15 7.63 6.82
N TRP A 133 -5.14 8.96 7.00
CA TRP A 133 -4.13 9.67 7.77
C TRP A 133 -4.64 9.92 9.18
N TRP A 134 -3.77 9.76 10.17
CA TRP A 134 -4.13 9.93 11.57
C TRP A 134 -2.96 10.47 12.39
N THR A 135 -3.28 11.05 13.54
CA THR A 135 -2.31 11.68 14.44
C THR A 135 -2.54 11.26 15.87
N LYS A 136 -1.51 11.38 16.72
CA LYS A 136 -1.59 11.16 18.18
C LYS A 136 -1.78 12.46 18.96
N ARG A 137 -1.92 13.60 18.28
CA ARG A 137 -1.92 14.94 18.90
C ARG A 137 -3.08 15.78 18.41
N GLY A 138 -3.45 16.74 19.24
CA GLY A 138 -4.45 17.74 18.91
C GLY A 138 -5.88 17.19 18.94
N PRO A 139 -6.85 17.98 18.45
CA PRO A 139 -8.27 17.61 18.45
C PRO A 139 -8.58 16.33 17.67
N HIS A 140 -7.74 15.97 16.71
CA HIS A 140 -7.88 14.79 15.85
C HIS A 140 -7.06 13.58 16.34
N ALA A 141 -6.62 13.61 17.61
CA ALA A 141 -5.83 12.54 18.18
C ALA A 141 -6.60 11.22 18.20
N THR A 142 -5.96 10.19 17.69
CA THR A 142 -6.40 8.80 17.75
C THR A 142 -5.18 7.89 17.85
N ASP A 143 -5.41 6.59 17.83
CA ASP A 143 -4.37 5.59 17.94
C ASP A 143 -4.48 4.54 16.82
N HIS A 144 -3.40 3.79 16.66
CA HIS A 144 -3.29 2.77 15.60
C HIS A 144 -4.36 1.67 15.75
N LYS A 145 -4.67 1.24 16.98
CA LYS A 145 -5.66 0.19 17.25
C LYS A 145 -7.05 0.66 16.84
N THR A 146 -7.41 1.90 17.17
CA THR A 146 -8.71 2.49 16.81
C THR A 146 -8.87 2.58 15.28
N VAL A 147 -7.90 3.15 14.58
CA VAL A 147 -7.94 3.29 13.11
C VAL A 147 -7.99 1.92 12.42
N MET A 148 -7.11 1.00 12.82
CA MET A 148 -7.07 -0.35 12.27
C MET A 148 -8.36 -1.14 12.56
N GLY A 149 -8.93 -0.97 13.77
CA GLY A 149 -10.17 -1.62 14.18
C GLY A 149 -11.38 -1.15 13.35
N LEU A 150 -11.50 0.15 13.08
CA LEU A 150 -12.55 0.71 12.23
C LEU A 150 -12.43 0.20 10.79
N LEU A 151 -11.22 0.20 10.22
CA LEU A 151 -10.98 -0.33 8.88
C LEU A 151 -11.26 -1.83 8.81
N LEU A 152 -10.88 -2.61 9.84
CA LEU A 152 -11.14 -4.04 9.91
C LEU A 152 -12.64 -4.32 10.00
N ALA A 153 -13.37 -3.56 10.82
CA ALA A 153 -14.82 -3.67 10.92
C ALA A 153 -15.50 -3.38 9.57
N ARG A 154 -15.11 -2.30 8.89
CA ARG A 154 -15.62 -1.95 7.55
C ARG A 154 -15.32 -3.06 6.53
N ALA A 155 -14.08 -3.56 6.49
CA ALA A 155 -13.69 -4.65 5.60
C ALA A 155 -14.43 -5.97 5.91
N ARG A 156 -14.63 -6.30 7.19
CA ARG A 156 -15.38 -7.47 7.63
C ARG A 156 -16.85 -7.38 7.24
N GLN A 157 -17.48 -6.23 7.46
CA GLN A 157 -18.87 -5.97 7.06
C GLN A 157 -19.04 -6.08 5.54
N GLN A 158 -18.11 -5.50 4.78
CA GLN A 158 -18.22 -5.45 3.33
C GLN A 158 -17.90 -6.78 2.63
N TRP A 159 -16.82 -7.44 3.06
CA TRP A 159 -16.27 -8.59 2.34
C TRP A 159 -16.22 -9.87 3.19
N GLY A 160 -16.08 -9.77 4.51
CA GLY A 160 -15.99 -10.93 5.39
C GLY A 160 -14.95 -11.95 4.90
N ARG A 161 -15.38 -13.17 4.60
CA ARG A 161 -14.53 -14.27 4.09
C ARG A 161 -14.28 -14.24 2.58
N GLN A 162 -14.86 -13.28 1.85
CA GLN A 162 -14.71 -13.17 0.40
C GLN A 162 -13.32 -12.70 -0.02
N VAL A 163 -12.58 -12.07 0.90
CA VAL A 163 -11.21 -11.62 0.70
C VAL A 163 -10.26 -12.33 1.67
N ARG A 164 -9.02 -12.52 1.24
CA ARG A 164 -7.92 -12.95 2.11
C ARG A 164 -7.09 -11.73 2.50
N HIS A 165 -7.07 -11.40 3.79
CA HIS A 165 -6.29 -10.30 4.32
C HIS A 165 -4.80 -10.65 4.33
N VAL A 166 -3.93 -9.73 3.92
CA VAL A 166 -2.48 -9.96 3.86
C VAL A 166 -1.74 -8.92 4.68
N TRP A 167 -0.98 -9.40 5.67
CA TRP A 167 -0.28 -8.59 6.66
C TRP A 167 1.22 -8.96 6.75
N ASP A 168 2.09 -7.96 6.93
CA ASP A 168 3.50 -8.19 7.27
C ASP A 168 3.69 -8.34 8.79
N ARG A 169 4.93 -8.60 9.21
CA ARG A 169 5.32 -8.93 10.58
C ARG A 169 4.97 -7.91 11.65
N GLY A 170 4.73 -6.65 11.27
CA GLY A 170 4.31 -5.60 12.21
C GLY A 170 2.95 -5.88 12.85
N PHE A 171 2.12 -6.69 12.17
CA PHE A 171 0.77 -7.05 12.61
C PHE A 171 0.74 -8.30 13.50
N ALA A 172 1.88 -8.90 13.82
CA ALA A 172 1.91 -10.08 14.69
C ALA A 172 1.76 -9.77 16.19
N GLY A 173 1.47 -8.51 16.57
CA GLY A 173 1.27 -8.14 17.97
C GLY A 173 -0.06 -8.65 18.53
N THR A 174 -0.05 -9.05 19.81
CA THR A 174 -1.20 -9.63 20.52
C THR A 174 -2.52 -8.84 20.38
N PRO A 175 -2.56 -7.49 20.50
CA PRO A 175 -3.82 -6.76 20.42
C PRO A 175 -4.52 -6.90 19.06
N TRP A 176 -3.76 -6.89 17.96
CA TRP A 176 -4.30 -7.09 16.62
C TRP A 176 -4.68 -8.55 16.39
N LEU A 177 -3.84 -9.48 16.84
CA LEU A 177 -4.10 -10.91 16.69
C LEU A 177 -5.37 -11.36 17.40
N ASN A 178 -5.63 -10.90 18.63
CA ASN A 178 -6.84 -11.28 19.35
C ASN A 178 -8.09 -10.84 18.57
N GLN A 179 -8.11 -9.58 18.10
CA GLN A 179 -9.20 -9.08 17.29
C GLN A 179 -9.39 -9.87 15.99
N VAL A 180 -8.31 -10.29 15.33
CA VAL A 180 -8.40 -11.05 14.07
C VAL A 180 -8.75 -12.52 14.30
N LEU A 181 -8.19 -13.17 15.31
CA LEU A 181 -8.39 -14.61 15.56
C LEU A 181 -9.79 -14.91 16.10
N GLU A 182 -10.39 -13.97 16.83
CA GLU A 182 -11.81 -13.99 17.22
C GLU A 182 -12.74 -13.81 16.01
N THR A 183 -12.24 -13.23 14.92
CA THR A 183 -12.99 -13.11 13.68
C THR A 183 -12.75 -14.31 12.77
N ASN A 184 -13.81 -14.87 12.18
CA ASN A 184 -13.69 -15.95 11.20
C ASN A 184 -13.19 -15.45 9.82
N LEU A 185 -12.23 -14.52 9.80
CA LEU A 185 -11.63 -13.98 8.59
C LEU A 185 -10.62 -14.96 7.97
N ARG A 186 -10.33 -14.74 6.69
CA ARG A 186 -9.27 -15.41 5.96
C ARG A 186 -8.04 -14.52 5.91
N PHE A 187 -6.87 -15.03 6.29
CA PHE A 187 -5.67 -14.21 6.30
C PHE A 187 -4.37 -14.94 5.99
N VAL A 188 -3.36 -14.15 5.63
CA VAL A 188 -1.94 -14.53 5.58
C VAL A 188 -1.14 -13.45 6.31
N LEU A 189 -0.51 -13.84 7.41
CA LEU A 189 0.32 -12.99 8.24
C LEU A 189 1.77 -13.48 8.19
N ARG A 190 2.72 -12.61 7.87
CA ARG A 190 4.13 -12.95 8.02
C ARG A 190 4.48 -13.05 9.50
N TRP A 191 4.70 -14.27 9.96
CA TRP A 191 4.94 -14.56 11.35
C TRP A 191 6.42 -14.37 11.73
N PRO A 192 6.73 -13.68 12.84
CA PRO A 192 8.10 -13.57 13.32
C PRO A 192 8.64 -14.94 13.75
N LYS A 193 9.83 -15.31 13.26
CA LYS A 193 10.41 -16.64 13.51
C LYS A 193 10.56 -17.01 15.00
N ARG A 194 10.72 -16.01 15.87
CA ARG A 194 10.92 -16.18 17.31
C ARG A 194 9.61 -16.23 18.11
N TYR A 195 8.48 -15.93 17.48
CA TYR A 195 7.19 -16.00 18.15
C TYR A 195 6.80 -17.46 18.33
N MET A 196 6.08 -17.73 19.41
CA MET A 196 5.71 -19.07 19.83
C MET A 196 4.41 -19.50 19.16
N LEU A 197 4.35 -20.76 18.78
CA LEU A 197 3.13 -21.46 18.35
C LEU A 197 3.10 -22.82 19.04
N LEU A 198 1.92 -23.42 19.15
CA LEU A 198 1.79 -24.83 19.49
C LEU A 198 2.00 -25.63 18.21
N ASP A 199 2.88 -26.61 18.26
CA ASP A 199 3.11 -27.54 17.15
C ASP A 199 2.00 -28.61 17.06
N PRO A 200 2.04 -29.55 16.09
CA PRO A 200 1.02 -30.59 15.97
C PRO A 200 0.85 -31.49 17.22
N TRP A 201 1.84 -31.53 18.11
CA TRP A 201 1.80 -32.30 19.36
C TRP A 201 1.33 -31.44 20.55
N GLY A 202 0.97 -30.18 20.30
CA GLY A 202 0.53 -29.25 21.34
C GLY A 202 1.68 -28.57 22.09
N GLU A 203 2.93 -28.79 21.69
CA GLU A 203 4.07 -28.22 22.40
C GLU A 203 4.36 -26.77 21.97
N ARG A 204 4.59 -25.90 22.96
CA ARG A 204 4.92 -24.49 22.72
C ARG A 204 6.37 -24.36 22.25
N ARG A 205 6.57 -24.01 20.98
CA ARG A 205 7.89 -23.88 20.36
C ARG A 205 8.03 -22.60 19.56
N LYS A 206 9.26 -22.13 19.37
CA LYS A 206 9.50 -21.01 18.45
C LYS A 206 9.21 -21.50 17.04
N THR A 207 8.64 -20.62 16.23
CA THR A 207 8.21 -20.95 14.86
C THR A 207 9.32 -21.58 14.00
N TRP A 208 10.56 -21.09 14.13
CA TRP A 208 11.69 -21.68 13.39
C TRP A 208 12.05 -23.10 13.83
N GLU A 209 11.80 -23.47 15.10
CA GLU A 209 12.06 -24.80 15.65
C GLU A 209 11.03 -25.80 15.10
N ILE A 210 9.76 -25.38 15.00
CA ILE A 210 8.67 -26.19 14.42
C ILE A 210 9.00 -26.61 12.99
N ALA A 211 9.60 -25.71 12.20
CA ALA A 211 9.96 -25.99 10.82
C ALA A 211 11.29 -26.74 10.69
N ARG A 212 12.18 -26.71 11.68
CA ARG A 212 13.56 -27.19 11.58
C ARG A 212 13.61 -28.67 11.15
N GLY A 213 14.52 -28.99 10.23
CA GLY A 213 14.72 -30.36 9.73
C GLY A 213 13.64 -30.91 8.78
N LYS A 214 12.45 -30.30 8.69
CA LYS A 214 11.37 -30.77 7.81
C LYS A 214 11.70 -30.54 6.33
N ARG A 215 11.42 -31.52 5.47
CA ARG A 215 11.62 -31.43 4.02
C ARG A 215 10.54 -30.57 3.36
N ALA A 216 10.86 -29.96 2.22
CA ALA A 216 9.88 -29.25 1.41
C ALA A 216 8.93 -30.25 0.75
N TRP A 217 7.64 -29.91 0.66
CA TRP A 217 6.64 -30.68 -0.09
C TRP A 217 6.82 -30.50 -1.59
N SER A 218 7.21 -29.30 -2.02
CA SER A 218 7.37 -28.95 -3.43
C SER A 218 8.37 -27.80 -3.59
N THR A 219 8.92 -27.65 -4.80
CA THR A 219 9.82 -26.54 -5.15
C THR A 219 9.38 -25.87 -6.45
N ARG A 220 9.57 -24.54 -6.56
CA ARG A 220 9.33 -23.75 -7.77
C ARG A 220 10.45 -22.75 -8.00
N GLN A 221 10.66 -22.36 -9.26
CA GLN A 221 11.54 -21.27 -9.63
C GLN A 221 10.79 -19.94 -9.56
N LEU A 222 11.18 -19.05 -8.65
CA LEU A 222 10.61 -17.71 -8.54
C LEU A 222 11.63 -16.66 -8.96
N TYR A 223 11.23 -15.72 -9.82
CA TYR A 223 12.07 -14.61 -10.21
C TYR A 223 12.23 -13.61 -9.05
N ASP A 224 13.47 -13.23 -8.72
CA ASP A 224 13.77 -12.19 -7.74
C ASP A 224 14.17 -10.89 -8.46
N PRO A 225 13.29 -9.87 -8.53
CA PRO A 225 13.54 -8.64 -9.28
C PRO A 225 14.75 -7.84 -8.76
N LYS A 226 15.10 -8.00 -7.47
CA LYS A 226 16.24 -7.30 -6.87
C LYS A 226 17.56 -7.87 -7.39
N ARG A 227 17.61 -9.18 -7.63
CA ARG A 227 18.79 -9.88 -8.15
C ARG A 227 18.75 -10.14 -9.65
N LYS A 228 17.60 -9.91 -10.28
CA LYS A 228 17.34 -10.23 -11.69
C LYS A 228 17.62 -11.70 -12.05
N ALA A 229 17.32 -12.62 -11.12
CA ALA A 229 17.62 -14.04 -11.26
C ALA A 229 16.50 -14.91 -10.71
N HIS A 230 16.31 -16.09 -11.31
CA HIS A 230 15.44 -17.13 -10.76
C HIS A 230 16.07 -17.75 -9.51
N GLN A 231 15.25 -17.98 -8.49
CA GLN A 231 15.62 -18.66 -7.26
C GLN A 231 14.70 -19.84 -7.03
N THR A 232 15.30 -20.99 -6.77
CA THR A 232 14.56 -22.16 -6.29
C THR A 232 14.06 -21.89 -4.88
N VAL A 233 12.74 -21.97 -4.72
CA VAL A 233 12.05 -21.83 -3.45
C VAL A 233 11.32 -23.14 -3.16
N GLY A 234 11.57 -23.71 -1.99
CA GLY A 234 10.83 -24.85 -1.46
C GLY A 234 9.74 -24.40 -0.50
N VAL A 235 8.59 -25.05 -0.55
CA VAL A 235 7.46 -24.80 0.35
C VAL A 235 7.14 -26.04 1.18
N LEU A 236 6.73 -25.84 2.42
CA LEU A 236 6.08 -26.84 3.27
C LEU A 236 5.01 -26.15 4.11
N ALA A 237 4.07 -26.93 4.64
CA ALA A 237 3.08 -26.45 5.58
C ALA A 237 2.99 -27.36 6.79
N ILE A 238 2.63 -26.78 7.94
CA ILE A 238 2.53 -27.48 9.23
C ILE A 238 1.28 -26.96 9.92
N SER A 239 0.41 -27.84 10.37
CA SER A 239 -0.71 -27.46 11.25
C SER A 239 -0.16 -26.96 12.58
N VAL A 240 -0.65 -25.82 13.04
CA VAL A 240 -0.20 -25.16 14.27
C VAL A 240 -1.39 -24.52 14.96
N THR A 241 -1.28 -24.28 16.26
CA THR A 241 -2.29 -23.56 17.02
C THR A 241 -1.66 -22.35 17.69
N HIS A 242 -2.39 -21.25 17.81
CA HIS A 242 -1.91 -20.12 18.59
C HIS A 242 -2.06 -20.43 20.08
N PRO A 243 -1.08 -20.12 20.96
CA PRO A 243 -1.15 -20.50 22.38
C PRO A 243 -2.40 -19.99 23.12
N GLU A 244 -2.94 -18.85 22.66
CA GLU A 244 -4.11 -18.19 23.28
C GLU A 244 -5.42 -18.44 22.51
N HIS A 245 -5.39 -19.15 21.37
CA HIS A 245 -6.57 -19.36 20.54
C HIS A 245 -6.62 -20.79 20.02
N ALA A 246 -7.68 -21.52 20.36
CA ALA A 246 -7.85 -22.94 20.03
C ALA A 246 -8.08 -23.22 18.53
N ARG A 247 -8.37 -22.18 17.73
CA ARG A 247 -8.62 -22.35 16.29
C ARG A 247 -7.36 -22.89 15.59
N PRO A 248 -7.45 -24.02 14.87
CA PRO A 248 -6.31 -24.54 14.12
C PRO A 248 -5.92 -23.59 12.99
N LEU A 249 -4.63 -23.37 12.83
CA LEU A 249 -4.00 -22.54 11.81
C LEU A 249 -2.97 -23.36 11.04
N TRP A 250 -2.44 -22.78 9.97
CA TRP A 250 -1.36 -23.38 9.20
C TRP A 250 -0.15 -22.45 9.13
N LEU A 251 1.03 -23.01 9.35
CA LEU A 251 2.30 -22.36 9.15
C LEU A 251 2.88 -22.80 7.80
N VAL A 252 2.79 -21.94 6.80
CA VAL A 252 3.43 -22.13 5.50
C VAL A 252 4.84 -21.55 5.55
N VAL A 253 5.85 -22.38 5.23
CA VAL A 253 7.25 -21.98 5.25
C VAL A 253 7.84 -22.01 3.85
N ALA A 254 8.21 -20.84 3.33
CA ALA A 254 8.90 -20.72 2.03
C ALA A 254 10.40 -20.50 2.24
N ARG A 255 11.20 -21.48 1.83
CA ARG A 255 12.66 -21.47 1.97
C ARG A 255 13.33 -21.24 0.64
N ARG A 256 14.25 -20.28 0.61
CA ARG A 256 15.05 -19.99 -0.58
C ARG A 256 16.39 -20.72 -0.47
N LYS A 257 16.90 -21.25 -1.58
CA LYS A 257 18.26 -21.83 -1.63
C LYS A 257 19.30 -20.75 -1.27
N GLY A 258 20.35 -21.12 -0.53
CA GLY A 258 21.45 -20.21 -0.16
C GLY A 258 21.28 -19.46 1.17
N GLY A 259 20.71 -20.08 2.20
CA GLY A 259 20.80 -19.61 3.59
C GLY A 259 20.03 -18.34 3.96
N LYS A 260 19.13 -17.85 3.09
CA LYS A 260 18.29 -16.70 3.40
C LYS A 260 17.24 -17.05 4.45
N GLU A 261 16.87 -16.04 5.25
CA GLU A 261 15.78 -16.18 6.22
C GLU A 261 14.48 -16.61 5.50
N PRO A 262 13.89 -17.75 5.88
CA PRO A 262 12.62 -18.22 5.32
C PRO A 262 11.48 -17.24 5.57
N TRP A 263 10.46 -17.28 4.71
CA TRP A 263 9.16 -16.72 5.07
C TRP A 263 8.39 -17.74 5.89
N TYR A 264 8.00 -17.32 7.09
CA TYR A 264 7.04 -18.01 7.93
C TYR A 264 5.72 -17.27 7.77
N LEU A 265 4.72 -17.93 7.21
CA LEU A 265 3.43 -17.34 6.88
C LEU A 265 2.36 -18.10 7.65
N LEU A 266 1.79 -17.46 8.67
CA LEU A 266 0.67 -17.98 9.41
C LEU A 266 -0.61 -17.68 8.65
N THR A 267 -1.46 -18.67 8.45
CA THR A 267 -2.73 -18.52 7.73
C THR A 267 -3.85 -19.28 8.42
N SER A 268 -5.07 -18.73 8.29
CA SER A 268 -6.31 -19.38 8.70
C SER A 268 -6.88 -20.32 7.64
N ASP A 269 -6.35 -20.29 6.42
CA ASP A 269 -6.83 -21.16 5.34
C ASP A 269 -6.23 -22.57 5.52
N PRO A 270 -7.03 -23.63 5.38
CA PRO A 270 -6.53 -24.99 5.49
C PRO A 270 -5.57 -25.31 4.34
N ILE A 271 -4.47 -26.01 4.64
CA ILE A 271 -3.45 -26.37 3.65
C ILE A 271 -3.40 -27.89 3.53
N ARG A 272 -3.93 -28.44 2.44
CA ARG A 272 -3.99 -29.89 2.20
C ARG A 272 -2.98 -30.33 1.15
N THR A 273 -2.64 -29.43 0.23
CA THR A 273 -1.75 -29.70 -0.90
C THR A 273 -0.59 -28.72 -0.96
N ALA A 274 0.41 -29.05 -1.77
CA ALA A 274 1.49 -28.12 -2.08
C ALA A 274 0.98 -26.86 -2.80
N ASP A 275 -0.07 -26.97 -3.60
CA ASP A 275 -0.66 -25.84 -4.32
C ASP A 275 -1.36 -24.85 -3.40
N ASP A 276 -2.04 -25.35 -2.36
CA ASP A 276 -2.60 -24.50 -1.29
C ASP A 276 -1.49 -23.69 -0.61
N ALA A 277 -0.36 -24.35 -0.30
CA ALA A 277 0.80 -23.70 0.30
C ALA A 277 1.40 -22.64 -0.65
N TRP A 278 1.50 -22.95 -1.94
CA TRP A 278 1.95 -21.99 -2.95
C TRP A 278 0.99 -20.80 -3.10
N ALA A 279 -0.32 -21.00 -3.02
CA ALA A 279 -1.30 -19.92 -3.06
C ALA A 279 -1.09 -18.92 -1.92
N VAL A 280 -0.73 -19.39 -0.72
CA VAL A 280 -0.35 -18.52 0.41
C VAL A 280 0.93 -17.74 0.14
N VAL A 281 1.96 -18.40 -0.40
CA VAL A 281 3.24 -17.74 -0.73
C VAL A 281 3.05 -16.67 -1.81
N ILE A 282 2.25 -16.96 -2.84
CA ILE A 282 1.95 -16.01 -3.93
C ILE A 282 1.12 -14.85 -3.37
N ALA A 283 0.10 -15.12 -2.56
CA ALA A 283 -0.70 -14.08 -1.92
C ALA A 283 0.17 -13.12 -1.10
N TYR A 284 1.09 -13.66 -0.29
CA TYR A 284 2.04 -12.84 0.45
C TYR A 284 3.01 -12.06 -0.45
N ALA A 285 3.45 -12.63 -1.58
CA ALA A 285 4.30 -11.93 -2.54
C ALA A 285 3.59 -10.71 -3.16
N ARG A 286 2.27 -10.80 -3.40
CA ARG A 286 1.45 -9.68 -3.93
C ARG A 286 1.40 -8.48 -2.99
N ARG A 287 1.63 -8.65 -1.69
CA ARG A 287 1.69 -7.56 -0.70
C ARG A 287 2.71 -6.47 -1.08
N TRP A 288 3.77 -6.80 -1.81
CA TRP A 288 4.78 -5.80 -2.25
C TRP A 288 4.19 -4.66 -3.13
N GLN A 289 2.98 -4.82 -3.67
CA GLN A 289 2.29 -3.75 -4.41
C GLN A 289 2.01 -2.51 -3.56
N ILE A 290 1.77 -2.65 -2.25
CA ILE A 290 1.51 -1.50 -1.38
C ILE A 290 2.75 -0.64 -1.17
N GLU A 291 3.95 -1.24 -1.13
CA GLU A 291 5.21 -0.48 -1.08
C GLU A 291 5.45 0.35 -2.34
N GLN A 292 5.01 -0.15 -3.51
CA GLN A 292 5.06 0.64 -4.75
C GLN A 292 4.10 1.83 -4.65
N THR A 293 2.93 1.64 -4.05
CA THR A 293 1.94 2.70 -3.82
C THR A 293 2.50 3.80 -2.92
N TRP A 294 3.16 3.44 -1.81
CA TRP A 294 3.84 4.41 -0.94
C TRP A 294 4.93 5.18 -1.65
N ARG A 295 5.80 4.47 -2.38
CA ARG A 295 6.88 5.10 -3.13
C ARG A 295 6.31 6.08 -4.15
N TYR A 296 5.27 5.69 -4.87
CA TYR A 296 4.65 6.50 -5.92
C TYR A 296 4.02 7.78 -5.36
N HIS A 297 3.23 7.68 -4.29
CA HIS A 297 2.62 8.86 -3.66
C HIS A 297 3.66 9.86 -3.15
N LYS A 298 4.71 9.35 -2.50
CA LYS A 298 5.77 10.19 -1.93
C LYS A 298 6.65 10.82 -3.00
N SER A 299 7.05 10.05 -4.03
CA SER A 299 8.01 10.52 -5.03
C SER A 299 7.36 11.22 -6.22
N GLU A 300 6.31 10.64 -6.81
CA GLU A 300 5.72 11.13 -8.06
C GLU A 300 4.54 12.06 -7.85
N LEU A 301 3.71 11.81 -6.83
CA LEU A 301 2.60 12.70 -6.47
C LEU A 301 3.02 13.75 -5.44
N GLY A 302 4.25 13.66 -4.92
CA GLY A 302 4.84 14.63 -4.03
C GLY A 302 4.00 14.91 -2.78
N CYS A 303 3.25 13.94 -2.24
CA CYS A 303 2.24 14.17 -1.20
C CYS A 303 2.79 14.80 0.09
N GLU A 304 4.09 14.65 0.37
CA GLU A 304 4.77 15.27 1.51
C GLU A 304 5.06 16.77 1.29
N SER A 305 5.05 17.26 0.04
CA SER A 305 5.40 18.64 -0.32
C SER A 305 4.36 19.71 0.03
N PRO A 306 3.05 19.56 -0.25
CA PRO A 306 2.10 20.66 -0.11
C PRO A 306 1.90 21.10 1.34
N ARG A 307 1.81 22.42 1.56
CA ARG A 307 1.62 23.05 2.88
C ARG A 307 0.15 23.40 3.10
N VAL A 308 -0.67 22.37 3.30
CA VAL A 308 -2.07 22.53 3.70
C VAL A 308 -2.17 22.29 5.21
N TRP A 309 -2.50 23.34 5.95
CA TRP A 309 -2.43 23.35 7.42
C TRP A 309 -3.67 22.70 8.06
N ALA A 310 -4.87 23.25 7.83
CA ALA A 310 -6.11 22.72 8.39
C ALA A 310 -6.34 21.24 8.02
N TRP A 311 -6.77 20.45 9.00
CA TRP A 311 -6.95 19.00 8.91
C TRP A 311 -7.83 18.60 7.73
N GLU A 312 -9.06 19.13 7.66
CA GLU A 312 -10.07 18.74 6.68
C GLU A 312 -9.61 19.09 5.26
N ARG A 313 -8.96 20.24 5.11
CA ARG A 313 -8.42 20.70 3.81
C ARG A 313 -7.26 19.82 3.36
N ARG A 314 -6.42 19.39 4.29
CA ARG A 314 -5.29 18.49 4.02
C ARG A 314 -5.79 17.12 3.62
N GLU A 315 -6.77 16.59 4.34
CA GLU A 315 -7.39 15.30 4.03
C GLU A 315 -8.03 15.30 2.64
N LYS A 316 -8.86 16.31 2.34
CA LYS A 316 -9.42 16.55 0.99
C LYS A 316 -8.34 16.51 -0.09
N PHE A 317 -7.25 17.25 0.12
CA PHE A 317 -6.16 17.33 -0.83
C PHE A 317 -5.43 15.98 -1.01
N LEU A 318 -5.16 15.26 0.08
CA LEU A 318 -4.50 13.95 0.03
C LEU A 318 -5.38 12.88 -0.65
N LEU A 319 -6.70 12.92 -0.45
CA LEU A 319 -7.63 12.07 -1.17
C LEU A 319 -7.76 12.44 -2.65
N MET A 320 -7.66 13.72 -3.02
CA MET A 320 -7.54 14.11 -4.44
C MET A 320 -6.29 13.52 -5.09
N LEU A 321 -5.14 13.53 -4.39
CA LEU A 321 -3.94 12.83 -4.89
C LEU A 321 -4.16 11.32 -5.01
N THR A 322 -4.90 10.74 -4.08
CA THR A 322 -5.24 9.30 -4.10
C THR A 322 -6.18 8.98 -5.27
N LEU A 323 -7.12 9.88 -5.60
CA LEU A 323 -7.97 9.78 -6.78
C LEU A 323 -7.15 9.83 -8.08
N VAL A 324 -6.18 10.75 -8.19
CA VAL A 324 -5.25 10.79 -9.33
C VAL A 324 -4.47 9.47 -9.44
N TYR A 325 -4.01 8.93 -8.32
CA TYR A 325 -3.36 7.62 -8.31
C TYR A 325 -4.29 6.49 -8.78
N ALA A 326 -5.53 6.45 -8.28
CA ALA A 326 -6.53 5.47 -8.68
C ALA A 326 -6.84 5.56 -10.19
N PHE A 327 -6.95 6.77 -10.73
CA PHE A 327 -7.07 6.99 -12.18
C PHE A 327 -5.87 6.41 -12.94
N LEU A 328 -4.63 6.69 -12.51
CA LEU A 328 -3.44 6.13 -13.14
C LEU A 328 -3.39 4.59 -13.08
N LEU A 329 -3.88 3.99 -12.00
CA LEU A 329 -4.01 2.53 -11.88
C LEU A 329 -5.07 1.97 -12.83
N SER A 330 -6.18 2.68 -13.04
CA SER A 330 -7.24 2.25 -13.97
C SER A 330 -6.74 2.12 -15.41
N LEU A 331 -5.77 2.96 -15.81
CA LEU A 331 -5.13 2.89 -17.12
C LEU A 331 -4.18 1.69 -17.30
N LEU A 332 -3.92 0.93 -16.23
CA LEU A 332 -3.21 -0.35 -16.29
C LEU A 332 -4.15 -1.53 -16.59
N ALA A 333 -5.47 -1.31 -16.65
CA ALA A 333 -6.40 -2.33 -17.09
C ALA A 333 -6.13 -2.72 -18.56
N ARG A 334 -6.39 -4.00 -18.90
CA ARG A 334 -6.20 -4.51 -20.26
C ARG A 334 -7.06 -3.78 -21.30
N SER A 335 -8.26 -3.34 -20.91
CA SER A 335 -9.13 -2.52 -21.75
C SER A 335 -8.51 -1.17 -22.15
N CYS A 336 -7.53 -0.69 -21.39
CA CYS A 336 -6.83 0.57 -21.65
C CYS A 336 -5.50 0.37 -22.38
N ASP A 337 -5.17 -0.83 -22.89
CA ASP A 337 -3.86 -1.13 -23.47
C ASP A 337 -3.52 -0.21 -24.66
N ALA A 338 -4.45 -0.06 -25.61
CA ALA A 338 -4.27 0.81 -26.78
C ALA A 338 -4.10 2.30 -26.38
N LEU A 339 -4.95 2.78 -25.46
CA LEU A 339 -4.85 4.15 -24.92
C LEU A 339 -3.53 4.37 -24.20
N ARG A 340 -3.12 3.42 -23.36
CA ARG A 340 -1.85 3.48 -22.62
C ARG A 340 -0.67 3.53 -23.58
N GLU A 341 -0.68 2.72 -24.63
CA GLU A 341 0.38 2.73 -25.65
C GLU A 341 0.41 4.05 -26.44
N ALA A 342 -0.74 4.60 -26.82
CA ALA A 342 -0.82 5.90 -27.47
C ALA A 342 -0.26 7.02 -26.57
N CYS A 343 -0.72 7.09 -25.32
CA CYS A 343 -0.21 8.04 -24.32
C CYS A 343 1.31 7.93 -24.15
N LEU A 344 1.84 6.70 -24.04
CA LEU A 344 3.28 6.49 -23.89
C LEU A 344 4.08 6.84 -25.14
N ARG A 345 3.54 6.61 -26.34
CA ARG A 345 4.19 6.97 -27.61
C ARG A 345 4.28 8.49 -27.77
N TRP A 346 3.18 9.21 -27.53
CA TRP A 346 3.14 10.65 -27.75
C TRP A 346 3.69 11.47 -26.58
N GLY A 347 3.32 11.12 -25.35
CA GLY A 347 3.70 11.90 -24.17
C GLY A 347 5.01 11.48 -23.51
N CYS A 348 5.53 10.26 -23.73
CA CYS A 348 6.75 9.80 -23.07
C CYS A 348 7.49 8.71 -23.85
N HIS A 349 8.02 9.10 -25.01
CA HIS A 349 8.76 8.26 -25.95
C HIS A 349 10.13 7.82 -25.36
N ARG A 350 10.11 6.86 -24.44
CA ARG A 350 11.28 6.19 -23.87
C ARG A 350 11.24 4.71 -24.28
N THR A 351 11.93 4.37 -25.36
CA THR A 351 11.86 3.07 -26.05
C THR A 351 12.93 2.06 -25.64
N GLY A 352 13.83 2.41 -24.71
CA GLY A 352 14.83 1.46 -24.21
C GLY A 352 14.20 0.17 -23.68
N THR A 353 14.87 -0.97 -23.84
CA THR A 353 14.36 -2.31 -23.51
C THR A 353 13.78 -2.40 -22.09
N ARG A 354 14.44 -1.78 -21.10
CA ARG A 354 13.93 -1.70 -19.72
C ARG A 354 12.58 -1.00 -19.64
N SER A 355 12.36 0.08 -20.39
CA SER A 355 11.11 0.84 -20.38
C SER A 355 9.97 0.11 -21.09
N ARG A 356 10.28 -0.75 -22.07
CA ARG A 356 9.30 -1.59 -22.79
C ARG A 356 8.84 -2.79 -21.96
N LEU A 357 9.74 -3.40 -21.19
CA LEU A 357 9.45 -4.61 -20.41
C LEU A 357 8.84 -4.32 -19.02
N VAL A 358 8.64 -3.06 -18.64
CA VAL A 358 8.01 -2.72 -17.35
C VAL A 358 6.50 -2.96 -17.44
N ALA A 359 6.02 -3.95 -16.69
CA ALA A 359 4.62 -4.35 -16.67
C ALA A 359 3.64 -3.25 -16.19
N ALA A 360 4.09 -2.31 -15.35
CA ALA A 360 3.28 -1.21 -14.84
C ALA A 360 4.02 0.13 -15.01
N PRO A 361 3.95 0.78 -16.19
CA PRO A 361 4.75 1.96 -16.51
C PRO A 361 4.20 3.27 -15.88
N LEU A 362 3.70 3.23 -14.64
CA LEU A 362 3.02 4.36 -13.96
C LEU A 362 3.82 5.67 -13.95
N TYR A 363 5.14 5.58 -13.78
CA TYR A 363 6.04 6.74 -13.83
C TYR A 363 6.04 7.40 -15.21
N ARG A 364 6.11 6.59 -16.27
CA ARG A 364 6.07 7.08 -17.65
C ARG A 364 4.69 7.58 -18.02
N LEU A 365 3.64 6.92 -17.53
CA LEU A 365 2.26 7.27 -17.82
C LEU A 365 1.91 8.63 -17.21
N ARG A 366 2.27 8.90 -15.96
CA ARG A 366 2.12 10.23 -15.36
C ARG A 366 2.90 11.30 -16.11
N ALA A 367 4.17 11.02 -16.46
CA ALA A 367 4.97 11.96 -17.25
C ALA A 367 4.34 12.22 -18.64
N ALA A 368 3.78 11.18 -19.28
CA ALA A 368 3.10 11.30 -20.56
C ALA A 368 1.85 12.18 -20.45
N LEU A 369 0.95 11.87 -19.52
CA LEU A 369 -0.26 12.65 -19.29
C LEU A 369 0.05 14.10 -18.92
N SER A 370 1.06 14.33 -18.08
CA SER A 370 1.48 15.67 -17.70
C SER A 370 1.94 16.51 -18.89
N ARG A 371 2.61 15.91 -19.89
CA ARG A 371 3.02 16.61 -21.12
C ARG A 371 1.84 16.82 -22.06
N LEU A 372 1.07 15.77 -22.32
CA LEU A 372 -0.09 15.84 -23.21
C LEU A 372 -1.13 16.86 -22.74
N LEU A 373 -1.39 16.94 -21.43
CA LEU A 373 -2.29 17.95 -20.85
C LEU A 373 -1.69 19.36 -20.87
N GLY A 374 -0.36 19.48 -20.88
CA GLY A 374 0.34 20.76 -20.99
C GLY A 374 0.37 21.28 -22.43
N ASP A 375 0.57 20.38 -23.40
CA ASP A 375 0.61 20.69 -24.84
C ASP A 375 -0.80 20.92 -25.40
N HIS A 376 -1.80 20.26 -24.80
CA HIS A 376 -3.22 20.40 -25.12
C HIS A 376 -4.02 20.70 -23.85
N PRO A 377 -3.89 21.92 -23.29
CA PRO A 377 -4.74 22.34 -22.19
C PRO A 377 -6.17 22.35 -22.73
N GLY A 378 -6.96 21.34 -22.39
CA GLY A 378 -8.31 21.18 -22.93
C GLY A 378 -9.09 22.50 -22.85
N THR A 379 -9.93 22.76 -23.85
CA THR A 379 -10.88 23.88 -23.76
C THR A 379 -11.64 23.71 -22.45
N PRO A 380 -11.68 24.72 -21.54
CA PRO A 380 -12.42 24.57 -20.31
C PRO A 380 -13.82 24.12 -20.67
N LEU A 381 -14.25 22.97 -20.13
CA LEU A 381 -15.61 22.46 -20.31
C LEU A 381 -16.52 23.62 -19.96
N LYS A 382 -17.14 24.24 -20.97
CA LYS A 382 -18.21 25.22 -20.73
C LYS A 382 -19.23 24.46 -19.90
N PRO A 383 -19.68 24.97 -18.75
CA PRO A 383 -20.78 24.34 -18.04
C PRO A 383 -21.95 24.27 -19.02
N SER A 384 -22.26 23.08 -19.52
CA SER A 384 -23.51 22.86 -20.24
C SER A 384 -24.60 22.93 -19.19
N LEU A 385 -25.36 24.01 -19.21
CA LEU A 385 -26.70 24.02 -18.64
C LEU A 385 -27.56 23.07 -19.49
N ASN A 386 -27.51 21.78 -19.20
CA ASN A 386 -28.57 20.83 -19.54
C ASN A 386 -28.94 20.17 -18.20
N SER A 387 -29.83 20.78 -17.41
CA SER A 387 -31.30 20.65 -17.49
C SER A 387 -31.77 19.23 -17.20
N GLY A 388 -31.96 18.96 -15.90
CA GLY A 388 -33.00 18.11 -15.35
C GLY A 388 -33.54 18.86 -14.15
#